data_AF-A0A2S2QYC0-F1
#
_entry.id   AF-A0A2S2QYC0-F1
#
_cell.length_a   1.000
_cell.length_b   1.000
_cell.length_c   1.000
_cell.angle_alpha   90.00
_cell.angle_beta   90.00
_cell.angle_gamma   90.00
#
_symmetry.space_group_name_H-M   'P 1'
#
loop_
_entity.id
_entity.type
_entity.pdbx_description
1 polymer ?
#
loop_
_entity_poly.entity_id
_entity_poly.type
_entity_poly.pdbx_seq_one_letter_code
_entity_poly.pdbx_strand_id
1 'polypeptide(L)'
;MHAIRKNNGNNKKPNFLLKYLKPSLLYLKEFSETTTLHGIRHIGLSNRHLIEVIVWVLCEVIAIYGAYNLIRNSWTRYNENPTVITVQKDYRYWYLQFPSATFCYVDPVDTNLAKIYIERKWRVSSGEKFDYYMDFVKKVANTTYENLDSMAPYVNNTELKYIDIMDLILKVHADPQYIMTLFSSDFKNITFLPVLTEMGICYTFNGKITNYLTPESKIRVENNSLTPS
;
A
#
# COMPACT_ATOMS: atom_id res chain seq x y z
N MET A 1 99.63 33.08 -45.30
CA MET A 1 98.66 33.55 -44.29
C MET A 1 97.27 33.16 -44.74
N HIS A 2 96.71 32.13 -44.10
CA HIS A 2 95.29 31.74 -44.20
C HIS A 2 94.43 32.79 -43.47
N ALA A 3 93.30 33.19 -44.07
CA ALA A 3 92.22 33.84 -43.32
C ALA A 3 90.88 33.17 -43.68
N ILE A 4 90.11 32.94 -42.63
CA ILE A 4 89.16 31.85 -42.46
C ILE A 4 87.72 32.33 -42.69
N ARG A 5 86.95 31.44 -43.32
CA ARG A 5 85.49 31.38 -43.47
C ARG A 5 84.76 31.64 -42.15
N LYS A 6 83.77 32.56 -42.11
CA LYS A 6 82.71 32.55 -41.08
C LYS A 6 81.35 32.39 -41.74
N ASN A 7 80.82 31.18 -41.59
CA ASN A 7 79.46 30.78 -41.94
C ASN A 7 78.58 31.01 -40.70
N ASN A 8 77.57 31.88 -40.77
CA ASN A 8 76.66 32.13 -39.64
C ASN A 8 75.35 31.37 -39.88
N GLY A 9 75.30 30.14 -39.39
CA GLY A 9 74.09 29.32 -39.37
C GLY A 9 73.17 29.75 -38.23
N ASN A 10 72.08 30.43 -38.55
CA ASN A 10 70.95 30.61 -37.63
C ASN A 10 69.99 29.41 -37.73
N ASN A 11 70.24 28.40 -36.91
CA ASN A 11 69.35 27.27 -36.65
C ASN A 11 68.05 27.76 -35.98
N LYS A 12 66.97 27.94 -36.74
CA LYS A 12 65.61 28.00 -36.19
C LYS A 12 65.12 26.57 -35.97
N LYS A 13 65.11 26.12 -34.71
CA LYS A 13 64.52 24.82 -34.32
C LYS A 13 63.04 24.78 -34.75
N PRO A 14 62.57 23.75 -35.48
CA PRO A 14 61.16 23.63 -35.82
C PRO A 14 60.35 23.26 -34.57
N ASN A 15 59.38 24.09 -34.19
CA ASN A 15 58.50 23.87 -33.05
C ASN A 15 57.69 22.57 -33.24
N PHE A 16 57.98 21.54 -32.44
CA PHE A 16 57.32 20.23 -32.45
C PHE A 16 55.78 20.31 -32.41
N LEU A 17 55.23 21.30 -31.68
CA LEU A 17 53.80 21.62 -31.63
C LEU A 17 53.19 21.95 -33.01
N LEU A 18 53.90 22.70 -33.86
CA LEU A 18 53.39 23.07 -35.19
C LEU A 18 53.25 21.87 -36.13
N LYS A 19 54.00 20.79 -35.88
CA LYS A 19 53.98 19.56 -36.70
C LYS A 19 52.67 18.78 -36.52
N TYR A 20 52.07 18.83 -35.33
CA TYR A 20 50.79 18.16 -35.03
C TYR A 20 49.57 19.08 -35.20
N LEU A 21 49.74 20.40 -35.08
CA LEU A 21 48.66 21.38 -35.25
C LEU A 21 48.17 21.49 -36.70
N LYS A 22 49.07 21.40 -37.69
CA LYS A 22 48.68 21.49 -39.11
C LYS A 22 47.72 20.39 -39.56
N PRO A 23 47.98 19.09 -39.30
CA PRO A 23 47.04 18.05 -39.68
C PRO A 23 45.73 18.15 -38.91
N SER A 24 45.75 18.44 -37.60
CA SER A 24 44.51 18.57 -36.82
C SER A 24 43.64 19.76 -37.26
N LEU A 25 44.23 20.89 -37.63
CA LEU A 25 43.49 22.04 -38.18
C LEU A 25 42.87 21.74 -39.55
N LEU A 26 43.56 20.95 -40.38
CA LEU A 26 43.01 20.49 -41.66
C LEU A 26 41.79 19.58 -41.44
N TYR A 27 41.90 18.62 -40.51
CA TYR A 27 40.79 17.75 -40.12
C TYR A 27 39.61 18.52 -39.52
N LEU A 28 39.86 19.52 -38.67
CA LEU A 28 38.79 20.35 -38.09
C LEU A 28 38.07 21.18 -39.16
N LYS A 29 38.81 21.66 -40.17
CA LYS A 29 38.23 22.36 -41.31
C LYS A 29 37.35 21.43 -42.16
N GLU A 30 37.87 20.26 -42.50
CA GLU A 30 37.11 19.24 -43.25
C GLU A 30 35.86 18.78 -42.49
N PHE A 31 35.98 18.58 -41.17
CA PHE A 31 34.86 18.23 -40.29
C PHE A 31 33.82 19.35 -40.22
N SER A 32 34.26 20.61 -40.12
CA SER A 32 33.37 21.77 -40.06
C SER A 32 32.58 21.95 -41.37
N GLU A 33 33.17 21.60 -42.51
CA GLU A 33 32.51 21.67 -43.82
C GLU A 33 31.52 20.50 -44.05
N THR A 34 31.72 19.36 -43.40
CA THR A 34 30.94 18.12 -43.62
C THR A 34 29.91 17.82 -42.53
N THR A 35 29.99 18.47 -41.37
CA THR A 35 29.10 18.22 -40.24
C THR A 35 27.69 18.81 -40.42
N THR A 36 26.70 18.18 -39.79
CA THR A 36 25.33 18.70 -39.64
C THR A 36 25.18 19.62 -38.42
N LEU A 37 26.24 19.78 -37.62
CA LEU A 37 26.29 20.68 -36.47
C LEU A 37 26.39 22.13 -36.96
N HIS A 38 25.28 22.86 -36.82
CA HIS A 38 25.12 24.18 -37.43
C HIS A 38 26.16 25.19 -36.92
N GLY A 39 26.44 25.23 -35.61
CA GLY A 39 27.42 26.17 -35.04
C GLY A 39 28.86 25.86 -35.43
N ILE A 40 29.23 24.58 -35.54
CA ILE A 40 30.60 24.16 -35.89
C ILE A 40 30.97 24.56 -37.32
N ARG A 41 30.00 24.55 -38.25
CA ARG A 41 30.22 25.01 -39.62
C ARG A 41 30.63 26.48 -39.69
N HIS A 42 30.08 27.33 -38.83
CA HIS A 42 30.42 28.76 -38.78
C HIS A 42 31.80 29.02 -38.14
N ILE A 43 32.34 28.08 -37.38
CA ILE A 43 33.64 28.18 -36.71
C ILE A 43 34.80 27.82 -37.66
N GLY A 44 34.63 26.86 -38.57
CA GLY A 44 35.72 26.35 -39.43
C GLY A 44 35.76 26.87 -40.87
N LEU A 45 34.76 27.64 -41.32
CA LEU A 45 34.76 28.26 -42.64
C LEU A 45 35.86 29.33 -42.77
N SER A 46 36.64 29.26 -43.86
CA SER A 46 37.66 30.27 -44.17
C SER A 46 37.03 31.60 -44.61
N ASN A 47 37.63 32.74 -44.25
CA ASN A 47 37.19 34.13 -44.51
C ASN A 47 36.12 34.74 -43.58
N ARG A 48 36.16 34.44 -42.28
CA ARG A 48 35.29 35.08 -41.27
C ARG A 48 36.08 35.99 -40.33
N HIS A 49 35.46 37.06 -39.84
CA HIS A 49 36.06 37.91 -38.82
C HIS A 49 36.21 37.15 -37.51
N LEU A 50 37.31 37.39 -36.79
CA LEU A 50 37.58 36.72 -35.51
C LEU A 50 36.44 36.91 -34.49
N ILE A 51 35.78 38.07 -34.50
CA ILE A 51 34.64 38.36 -33.62
C ILE A 51 33.46 37.43 -33.92
N GLU A 52 33.16 37.21 -35.20
CA GLU A 52 32.07 36.32 -35.62
C GLU A 52 32.35 34.88 -35.16
N VAL A 53 33.59 34.41 -35.32
CA VAL A 53 34.01 33.08 -34.83
C VAL A 53 33.86 32.97 -33.32
N ILE A 54 34.26 34.00 -32.55
CA ILE A 54 34.12 34.01 -31.08
C ILE A 54 32.64 33.93 -30.68
N VAL A 55 31.76 34.68 -31.34
CA VAL A 55 30.32 34.64 -31.07
C VAL A 55 29.77 33.23 -31.31
N TRP A 56 30.11 32.59 -32.43
CA TRP A 56 29.66 31.23 -32.73
C TRP A 56 30.20 30.19 -31.76
N VAL A 57 31.45 30.32 -31.32
CA VAL A 57 32.04 29.48 -30.26
C VAL A 57 31.25 29.64 -28.96
N LEU A 58 30.94 30.87 -28.54
CA LEU A 58 30.17 31.13 -27.33
C LEU A 58 28.75 30.54 -27.42
N CYS A 59 28.07 30.75 -28.54
CA CYS A 59 26.74 30.19 -28.78
C CYS A 59 26.76 28.65 -28.70
N GLU A 60 27.74 28.00 -29.32
CA GLU A 60 27.87 26.54 -29.30
C GLU A 60 28.15 26.01 -27.88
N VAL A 61 29.03 26.67 -27.12
CA VAL A 61 29.32 26.29 -25.73
C VAL A 61 28.07 26.41 -24.84
N ILE A 62 27.32 27.50 -24.99
CA ILE A 62 26.06 27.70 -24.26
C ILE A 62 25.03 26.62 -24.63
N ALA A 63 24.93 26.28 -25.93
CA ALA A 63 24.02 25.24 -26.41
C ALA A 63 24.37 23.86 -25.83
N ILE A 64 25.65 23.48 -25.84
CA ILE A 64 26.12 22.21 -25.26
C ILE A 64 25.86 22.17 -23.76
N TYR A 65 26.14 23.26 -23.04
CA TYR A 65 25.88 23.34 -21.61
C TYR A 65 24.37 23.21 -21.29
N GLY A 66 23.52 23.88 -22.06
CA GLY A 66 22.07 23.77 -21.94
C GLY A 66 21.58 22.33 -22.19
N ALA A 67 22.02 21.72 -23.29
CA ALA A 67 21.67 20.34 -23.63
C ALA A 67 22.10 19.34 -22.55
N TYR A 68 23.32 19.48 -22.03
CA TYR A 68 23.82 18.65 -20.94
C TYR A 68 22.93 18.74 -19.69
N ASN A 69 22.54 19.93 -19.27
CA ASN A 69 21.67 20.11 -18.10
C ASN A 69 20.28 19.52 -18.31
N LEU A 70 19.69 19.68 -19.50
CA LEU A 70 18.40 19.08 -19.83
C LEU A 70 18.47 17.55 -19.78
N ILE A 71 19.50 16.95 -20.39
CA ILE A 71 19.70 15.50 -20.37
C ILE A 71 19.89 15.00 -18.94
N ARG A 72 20.72 15.67 -18.14
CA ARG A 72 20.95 15.34 -16.73
C ARG A 72 19.65 15.37 -15.92
N ASN A 73 18.86 16.43 -16.04
CA ASN A 73 17.60 16.56 -15.31
C ASN A 73 16.58 15.49 -15.73
N SER A 74 16.46 15.22 -17.03
CA SER A 74 15.59 14.15 -17.53
C SER A 74 16.05 12.77 -17.06
N TRP A 75 17.36 12.49 -17.04
CA TRP A 75 17.93 11.24 -16.55
C TRP A 75 17.71 11.06 -15.05
N THR A 76 17.93 12.11 -14.25
CA THR A 76 17.66 12.10 -12.81
C THR A 76 16.19 11.84 -12.54
N ARG A 77 15.27 12.56 -13.22
CA ARG A 77 13.83 12.33 -13.08
C ARG A 77 13.44 10.90 -13.45
N TYR A 78 14.04 10.33 -14.50
CA TYR A 78 13.78 8.95 -14.91
C TYR A 78 14.18 7.94 -13.84
N ASN A 79 15.35 8.11 -13.20
CA ASN A 79 15.84 7.18 -12.18
C ASN A 79 15.18 7.36 -10.81
N GLU A 80 14.96 8.60 -10.38
CA GLU A 80 14.47 8.90 -9.04
C GLU A 80 12.94 8.89 -8.97
N ASN A 81 12.26 9.23 -10.07
CA ASN A 81 10.80 9.38 -10.12
C ASN A 81 10.19 8.65 -11.34
N PRO A 82 10.35 7.31 -11.44
CA PRO A 82 9.93 6.54 -12.61
C PRO A 82 8.41 6.41 -12.75
N THR A 83 7.63 6.65 -11.68
CA THR A 83 6.18 6.44 -11.66
C THR A 83 5.42 7.73 -11.40
N VAL A 84 4.43 8.01 -12.24
CA VAL A 84 3.45 9.07 -12.00
C VAL A 84 2.15 8.42 -11.53
N ILE A 85 1.70 8.78 -10.32
CA ILE A 85 0.42 8.32 -9.77
C ILE A 85 -0.61 9.42 -10.03
N THR A 86 -1.69 9.07 -10.73
CA THR A 86 -2.83 9.96 -10.94
C THR A 86 -4.05 9.41 -10.21
N VAL A 87 -4.76 10.28 -9.49
CA VAL A 87 -5.98 9.90 -8.77
C VAL A 87 -7.16 10.06 -9.73
N GLN A 88 -7.84 8.95 -10.03
CA GLN A 88 -9.15 8.98 -10.66
C GLN A 88 -10.23 9.16 -9.59
N LYS A 89 -11.28 9.93 -9.89
CA LYS A 89 -12.40 10.23 -8.96
C LYS A 89 -13.75 9.93 -9.60
N ASP A 90 -13.85 8.83 -10.32
CA ASP A 90 -15.07 8.49 -11.04
C ASP A 90 -16.06 7.73 -10.15
N TYR A 91 -16.72 8.45 -9.24
CA TYR A 91 -17.69 7.85 -8.32
C TYR A 91 -19.02 7.44 -8.99
N ARG A 92 -19.27 7.84 -10.25
CA ARG A 92 -20.56 7.61 -10.92
C ARG A 92 -20.60 6.32 -11.73
N TYR A 93 -19.46 5.91 -12.28
CA TYR A 93 -19.37 4.70 -13.12
C TYR A 93 -18.77 3.50 -12.39
N TRP A 94 -18.35 3.64 -11.13
CA TRP A 94 -17.81 2.53 -10.35
C TRP A 94 -18.92 1.77 -9.61
N TYR A 95 -19.09 0.51 -9.96
CA TYR A 95 -19.89 -0.44 -9.19
C TYR A 95 -19.07 -0.96 -8.00
N LEU A 96 -19.13 -0.23 -6.88
CA LEU A 96 -18.49 -0.64 -5.63
C LEU A 96 -19.43 -1.57 -4.86
N GLN A 97 -18.95 -2.77 -4.57
CA GLN A 97 -19.59 -3.65 -3.60
C GLN A 97 -19.50 -3.03 -2.20
N PHE A 98 -20.59 -3.08 -1.44
CA PHE A 98 -20.55 -2.65 -0.04
C PHE A 98 -19.50 -3.47 0.71
N PRO A 99 -18.60 -2.86 1.50
CA PRO A 99 -17.55 -3.61 2.18
C PRO A 99 -18.13 -4.59 3.21
N SER A 100 -17.31 -5.54 3.64
CA SER A 100 -17.67 -6.32 4.82
C SER A 100 -17.67 -5.40 6.05
N ALA A 101 -18.70 -5.51 6.87
CA ALA A 101 -18.82 -4.79 8.12
C ALA A 101 -18.93 -5.81 9.25
N THR A 102 -18.09 -5.67 10.28
CA THR A 102 -18.12 -6.50 11.48
C THR A 102 -18.26 -5.61 12.70
N PHE A 103 -19.17 -5.97 13.59
CA PHE A 103 -19.30 -5.32 14.90
C PHE A 103 -19.37 -6.36 16.01
N CYS A 104 -18.88 -5.99 17.19
CA CYS A 104 -18.89 -6.80 18.39
C CYS A 104 -19.51 -5.99 19.52
N TYR A 105 -20.20 -6.65 20.44
CA TYR A 105 -20.68 -5.98 21.64
C TYR A 105 -19.56 -5.84 22.66
N VAL A 106 -19.52 -4.71 23.37
CA VAL A 106 -18.61 -4.52 24.51
C VAL A 106 -19.09 -5.34 25.72
N ASP A 107 -20.41 -5.41 25.92
CA ASP A 107 -21.06 -6.34 26.83
C ASP A 107 -22.00 -7.24 26.02
N PRO A 108 -21.56 -8.45 25.65
CA PRO A 108 -22.33 -9.32 24.78
C PRO A 108 -23.52 -10.00 25.49
N VAL A 109 -23.63 -9.92 26.82
CA VAL A 109 -24.60 -10.71 27.57
C VAL A 109 -25.92 -9.99 27.77
N ASP A 110 -27.00 -10.53 27.22
CA ASP A 110 -28.35 -10.15 27.64
C ASP A 110 -28.63 -10.80 29.00
N THR A 111 -28.73 -9.96 30.02
CA THR A 111 -28.98 -10.43 31.39
C THR A 111 -30.26 -11.26 31.50
N ASN A 112 -31.34 -10.95 30.79
CA ASN A 112 -32.60 -11.70 30.87
C ASN A 112 -32.46 -13.08 30.23
N LEU A 113 -31.81 -13.17 29.06
CA LEU A 113 -31.51 -14.45 28.43
C LEU A 113 -30.59 -15.32 29.30
N ALA A 114 -29.60 -14.70 29.95
CA ALA A 114 -28.74 -15.39 30.91
C ALA A 114 -29.53 -15.97 32.09
N LYS A 115 -30.47 -15.21 32.68
CA LYS A 115 -31.35 -15.73 33.77
C LYS A 115 -32.15 -16.95 33.31
N ILE A 116 -32.80 -16.84 32.15
CA ILE A 116 -33.61 -17.92 31.57
C ILE A 116 -32.74 -19.16 31.30
N TYR A 117 -31.53 -18.97 30.78
CA TYR A 117 -30.60 -20.06 30.54
C TYR A 117 -30.21 -20.76 31.85
N ILE A 118 -29.87 -19.99 32.89
CA ILE A 118 -29.43 -20.52 34.19
C ILE A 118 -30.55 -21.33 34.84
N GLU A 119 -31.76 -20.78 34.89
CA GLU A 119 -32.94 -21.45 35.43
C GLU A 119 -33.22 -22.77 34.71
N ARG A 120 -33.12 -22.78 33.38
CA ARG A 120 -33.37 -23.99 32.58
C ARG A 120 -32.28 -25.04 32.75
N LYS A 121 -31.01 -24.63 32.81
CA LYS A 121 -29.86 -25.55 32.81
C LYS A 121 -29.57 -26.12 34.20
N TRP A 122 -29.58 -25.29 35.23
CA TRP A 122 -29.20 -25.68 36.60
C TRP A 122 -30.35 -25.66 37.60
N ARG A 123 -31.57 -25.25 37.19
CA ARG A 123 -32.76 -25.19 38.07
C ARG A 123 -32.56 -24.28 39.28
N VAL A 124 -31.85 -23.17 39.08
CA VAL A 124 -31.59 -22.15 40.10
C VAL A 124 -32.15 -20.81 39.62
N SER A 125 -32.96 -20.16 40.46
CA SER A 125 -33.60 -18.87 40.17
C SER A 125 -33.09 -17.70 41.01
N SER A 126 -32.47 -17.97 42.18
CA SER A 126 -31.94 -16.93 43.09
C SER A 126 -30.95 -17.50 44.11
N GLY A 127 -30.23 -16.60 44.81
CA GLY A 127 -29.28 -16.92 45.88
C GLY A 127 -27.82 -17.03 45.41
N GLU A 128 -26.90 -17.39 46.32
CA GLU A 128 -25.46 -17.41 46.03
C GLU A 128 -25.07 -18.33 44.86
N LYS A 129 -25.79 -19.45 44.69
CA LYS A 129 -25.59 -20.37 43.56
C LYS A 129 -25.97 -19.71 42.22
N PHE A 130 -27.02 -18.90 42.21
CA PHE A 130 -27.42 -18.17 41.02
C PHE A 130 -26.36 -17.14 40.64
N ASP A 131 -25.86 -16.39 41.62
CA ASP A 131 -24.81 -15.39 41.41
C ASP A 131 -23.52 -16.04 40.89
N TYR A 132 -23.18 -17.23 41.38
CA TYR A 132 -22.06 -18.02 40.87
C TYR A 132 -22.21 -18.40 39.38
N TYR A 133 -23.37 -18.93 38.96
CA TYR A 133 -23.59 -19.27 37.55
C TYR A 133 -23.72 -18.02 36.67
N MET A 134 -24.29 -16.94 37.19
CA MET A 134 -24.38 -15.67 36.47
C MET A 134 -22.98 -15.09 36.20
N ASP A 135 -22.08 -15.12 37.18
CA ASP A 135 -20.70 -14.69 37.01
C ASP A 135 -19.94 -15.58 36.01
N PHE A 136 -20.15 -16.91 36.09
CA PHE A 136 -19.61 -17.86 35.08
C PHE A 136 -20.08 -17.52 33.67
N VAL A 137 -21.40 -17.36 33.46
CA VAL A 137 -21.99 -17.05 32.15
C VAL A 137 -21.42 -15.75 31.58
N LYS A 138 -21.30 -14.71 32.42
CA LYS A 138 -20.73 -13.42 32.02
C LYS A 138 -19.26 -13.53 31.61
N LYS A 139 -18.45 -14.25 32.40
CA LYS A 139 -17.04 -14.44 32.07
C LYS A 139 -16.86 -15.23 30.80
N VAL A 140 -17.59 -16.34 30.64
CA VAL A 140 -17.54 -17.17 29.41
C VAL A 140 -17.87 -16.34 28.16
N ALA A 141 -18.95 -15.55 28.22
CA ALA A 141 -19.38 -14.75 27.07
C ALA A 141 -18.46 -13.55 26.78
N ASN A 142 -17.75 -13.04 27.78
CA ASN A 142 -16.80 -11.94 27.65
C ASN A 142 -15.33 -12.42 27.63
N THR A 143 -15.11 -13.73 27.42
CA THR A 143 -13.77 -14.30 27.33
C THR A 143 -13.18 -13.99 25.96
N THR A 144 -12.05 -13.30 25.97
CA THR A 144 -11.16 -13.03 24.84
C THR A 144 -9.87 -13.83 25.00
N TYR A 145 -9.01 -13.78 23.99
CA TYR A 145 -7.68 -14.36 24.09
C TYR A 145 -6.86 -13.80 25.27
N GLU A 146 -7.09 -12.54 25.66
CA GLU A 146 -6.30 -11.86 26.70
C GLU A 146 -6.73 -12.18 28.13
N ASN A 147 -8.00 -12.50 28.36
CA ASN A 147 -8.59 -12.65 29.70
C ASN A 147 -9.07 -14.08 30.00
N LEU A 148 -8.53 -15.07 29.27
CA LEU A 148 -8.88 -16.48 29.39
C LEU A 148 -8.59 -17.05 30.80
N ASP A 149 -7.63 -16.47 31.51
CA ASP A 149 -7.27 -16.81 32.88
C ASP A 149 -8.42 -16.58 33.88
N SER A 150 -9.37 -15.69 33.56
CA SER A 150 -10.57 -15.43 34.36
C SER A 150 -11.46 -16.66 34.54
N MET A 151 -11.24 -17.71 33.73
CA MET A 151 -11.95 -18.98 33.79
C MET A 151 -11.40 -19.95 34.86
N ALA A 152 -10.21 -19.71 35.41
CA ALA A 152 -9.56 -20.59 36.38
C ALA A 152 -10.43 -21.01 37.59
N PRO A 153 -11.27 -20.12 38.19
CA PRO A 153 -12.11 -20.48 39.33
C PRO A 153 -13.17 -21.55 39.06
N TYR A 154 -13.51 -21.80 37.79
CA TYR A 154 -14.61 -22.69 37.39
C TYR A 154 -14.17 -24.09 36.97
N VAL A 155 -12.87 -24.30 36.76
CA VAL A 155 -12.30 -25.53 36.19
C VAL A 155 -12.61 -26.78 37.01
N ASN A 156 -12.66 -26.67 38.33
CA ASN A 156 -12.88 -27.81 39.23
C ASN A 156 -14.36 -28.19 39.42
N ASN A 157 -15.30 -27.41 38.87
CA ASN A 157 -16.72 -27.67 39.07
C ASN A 157 -17.23 -28.72 38.06
N THR A 158 -17.61 -29.89 38.57
CA THR A 158 -18.11 -31.00 37.75
C THR A 158 -19.41 -30.70 37.02
N GLU A 159 -20.24 -29.78 37.54
CA GLU A 159 -21.50 -29.37 36.93
C GLU A 159 -21.30 -28.52 35.67
N LEU A 160 -20.11 -27.96 35.49
CA LEU A 160 -19.74 -27.12 34.35
C LEU A 160 -19.03 -27.91 33.23
N LYS A 161 -18.61 -29.14 33.50
CA LYS A 161 -17.77 -29.95 32.60
C LYS A 161 -18.45 -30.36 31.28
N TYR A 162 -19.78 -30.49 31.29
CA TYR A 162 -20.56 -31.00 30.14
C TYR A 162 -21.40 -29.90 29.46
N ILE A 163 -20.87 -28.68 29.43
CA ILE A 163 -21.53 -27.54 28.82
C ILE A 163 -20.91 -27.28 27.45
N ASP A 164 -21.76 -27.21 26.44
CA ASP A 164 -21.38 -26.66 25.15
C ASP A 164 -21.27 -25.14 25.30
N ILE A 165 -20.04 -24.65 25.37
CA ILE A 165 -19.71 -23.24 25.58
C ILE A 165 -20.25 -22.39 24.43
N MET A 166 -20.22 -22.88 23.19
CA MET A 166 -20.69 -22.11 22.04
C MET A 166 -22.21 -21.96 22.07
N ASP A 167 -22.93 -23.06 22.34
CA ASP A 167 -24.38 -23.02 22.51
C ASP A 167 -24.82 -22.12 23.68
N LEU A 168 -24.07 -22.15 24.80
CA LEU A 168 -24.26 -21.23 25.91
C LEU A 168 -24.13 -19.78 25.45
N ILE A 169 -23.00 -19.41 24.85
CA ILE A 169 -22.72 -18.03 24.42
C ILE A 169 -23.82 -17.56 23.48
N LEU A 170 -24.18 -18.35 22.46
CA LEU A 170 -25.19 -17.97 21.47
C LEU A 170 -26.61 -17.81 22.04
N LYS A 171 -26.93 -18.49 23.15
CA LYS A 171 -28.24 -18.38 23.80
C LYS A 171 -28.35 -17.20 24.75
N VAL A 172 -27.23 -16.74 25.31
CA VAL A 172 -27.19 -15.61 26.24
C VAL A 172 -26.76 -14.31 25.56
N HIS A 173 -26.26 -14.40 24.32
CA HIS A 173 -25.81 -13.26 23.56
C HIS A 173 -26.97 -12.31 23.26
N ALA A 174 -26.74 -11.01 23.38
CA ALA A 174 -27.67 -9.98 22.96
C ALA A 174 -27.95 -10.07 21.45
N ASP A 175 -29.22 -9.98 21.07
CA ASP A 175 -29.60 -9.98 19.65
C ASP A 175 -29.14 -8.69 18.97
N PRO A 176 -28.56 -8.79 17.75
CA PRO A 176 -28.04 -7.64 17.03
C PRO A 176 -29.18 -6.71 16.63
N GLN A 177 -29.16 -5.47 17.15
CA GLN A 177 -30.05 -4.41 16.70
C GLN A 177 -29.32 -3.48 15.75
N TYR A 178 -29.71 -3.47 14.47
CA TYR A 178 -29.09 -2.65 13.45
C TYR A 178 -30.14 -2.07 12.49
N ILE A 179 -29.86 -0.87 11.99
CA ILE A 179 -30.58 -0.25 10.88
C ILE A 179 -29.54 0.01 9.81
N MET A 180 -29.76 -0.55 8.63
CA MET A 180 -28.88 -0.33 7.49
C MET A 180 -29.66 0.27 6.33
N THR A 181 -29.14 1.36 5.80
CA THR A 181 -29.70 2.03 4.63
C THR A 181 -28.67 1.94 3.52
N LEU A 182 -28.95 1.14 2.48
CA LEU A 182 -28.13 1.11 1.28
C LEU A 182 -28.86 1.77 0.13
N PHE A 183 -28.07 2.35 -0.77
CA PHE A 183 -28.57 3.01 -1.97
C PHE A 183 -29.09 2.01 -3.03
N SER A 184 -28.67 0.74 -2.97
CA SER A 184 -29.13 -0.29 -3.91
C SER A 184 -30.27 -1.14 -3.33
N SER A 185 -31.32 -1.34 -4.13
CA SER A 185 -32.44 -2.22 -3.85
C SER A 185 -32.08 -3.71 -3.84
N ASP A 186 -30.93 -4.08 -4.39
CA ASP A 186 -30.46 -5.48 -4.43
C ASP A 186 -30.15 -6.03 -3.03
N PHE A 187 -29.92 -5.13 -2.07
CA PHE A 187 -29.58 -5.46 -0.69
C PHE A 187 -30.74 -5.22 0.28
N LYS A 188 -31.96 -5.57 -0.12
CA LYS A 188 -33.18 -5.34 0.69
C LYS A 188 -33.23 -6.16 1.97
N ASN A 189 -32.61 -7.34 1.99
CA ASN A 189 -32.59 -8.28 3.12
C ASN A 189 -31.15 -8.57 3.55
N ILE A 190 -30.53 -7.61 4.24
CA ILE A 190 -29.20 -7.82 4.83
C ILE A 190 -29.35 -8.44 6.22
N THR A 191 -28.72 -9.60 6.38
CA THR A 191 -28.53 -10.26 7.67
C THR A 191 -27.07 -10.20 8.09
N PHE A 192 -26.83 -9.87 9.35
CA PHE A 192 -25.54 -10.12 9.97
C PHE A 192 -25.53 -11.53 10.52
N LEU A 193 -24.46 -12.26 10.23
CA LEU A 193 -24.26 -13.60 10.75
C LEU A 193 -23.29 -13.55 11.95
N PRO A 194 -23.53 -14.34 13.00
CA PRO A 194 -22.59 -14.48 14.08
C PRO A 194 -21.33 -15.17 13.55
N VAL A 195 -20.16 -14.68 13.95
CA VAL A 195 -18.85 -15.23 13.62
C VAL A 195 -17.99 -15.31 14.88
N LEU A 196 -17.18 -16.35 14.98
CA LEU A 196 -16.19 -16.48 16.03
C LEU A 196 -14.94 -15.68 15.69
N THR A 197 -14.50 -14.84 16.62
CA THR A 197 -13.30 -14.01 16.54
C THR A 197 -12.46 -14.16 17.82
N GLU A 198 -11.28 -13.55 17.84
CA GLU A 198 -10.41 -13.41 19.01
C GLU A 198 -11.05 -12.59 20.16
N MET A 199 -12.05 -11.77 19.83
CA MET A 199 -12.84 -10.98 20.77
C MET A 199 -14.11 -11.70 21.24
N GLY A 200 -14.33 -12.94 20.80
CA GLY A 200 -15.57 -13.69 21.05
C GLY A 200 -16.52 -13.69 19.85
N ILE A 201 -17.82 -13.80 20.11
CA ILE A 201 -18.85 -13.79 19.07
C ILE A 201 -19.12 -12.35 18.61
N CYS A 202 -18.94 -12.12 17.31
CA CYS A 202 -19.22 -10.86 16.64
C CYS A 202 -20.21 -11.09 15.49
N TYR A 203 -20.69 -10.01 14.90
CA TYR A 203 -21.65 -10.05 13.80
C TYR A 203 -21.05 -9.45 12.55
N THR A 204 -21.03 -10.23 11.47
CA THR A 204 -20.43 -9.83 10.19
C THR A 204 -21.45 -9.85 9.06
N PHE A 205 -21.39 -8.83 8.22
CA PHE A 205 -22.07 -8.75 6.94
C PHE A 205 -21.06 -8.79 5.78
N ASN A 206 -21.45 -9.40 4.66
CA ASN A 206 -20.74 -9.44 3.39
C ASN A 206 -19.26 -9.90 3.47
N GLY A 207 -18.95 -10.79 4.41
CA GLY A 207 -17.63 -11.39 4.54
C GLY A 207 -17.52 -12.68 3.72
N LYS A 208 -16.48 -12.81 2.88
CA LYS A 208 -16.27 -14.02 2.07
C LYS A 208 -16.04 -15.28 2.90
N ILE A 209 -15.54 -15.13 4.13
CA ILE A 209 -15.23 -16.24 5.03
C ILE A 209 -16.27 -16.40 6.15
N THR A 210 -17.33 -15.60 6.16
CA THR A 210 -18.33 -15.57 7.25
C THR A 210 -18.87 -16.97 7.54
N ASN A 211 -19.26 -17.73 6.52
CA ASN A 211 -19.81 -19.07 6.68
C ASN A 211 -18.86 -20.06 7.37
N TYR A 212 -17.54 -19.88 7.26
CA TYR A 212 -16.55 -20.74 7.92
C TYR A 212 -16.32 -20.36 9.38
N LEU A 213 -16.60 -19.10 9.73
CA LEU A 213 -16.45 -18.58 11.09
C LEU A 213 -17.75 -18.63 11.89
N THR A 214 -18.89 -18.86 11.21
CA THR A 214 -20.18 -18.99 11.87
C THR A 214 -20.27 -20.28 12.67
N PRO A 215 -20.66 -20.22 13.95
CA PRO A 215 -20.83 -21.43 14.77
C PRO A 215 -21.86 -22.40 14.17
N GLU A 216 -21.53 -23.69 14.15
CA GLU A 216 -22.37 -24.76 13.57
C GLU A 216 -23.80 -24.81 14.13
N SER A 217 -23.98 -24.46 15.41
CA SER A 217 -25.28 -24.43 16.06
C SER A 217 -26.25 -23.43 15.42
N LYS A 218 -25.77 -22.30 14.89
CA LYS A 218 -26.59 -21.33 14.16
C LYS A 218 -26.86 -21.79 12.72
N ILE A 219 -25.88 -22.43 12.06
CA ILE A 219 -26.06 -23.04 10.73
C ILE A 219 -27.20 -24.07 10.77
N ARG A 220 -27.27 -24.89 11.83
CA ARG A 220 -28.33 -25.89 12.00
C ARG A 220 -29.72 -25.27 12.23
N VAL A 221 -29.79 -24.15 12.95
CA VAL A 221 -31.05 -23.43 13.16
C VAL A 221 -31.55 -22.81 11.86
N GLU A 222 -30.67 -22.20 11.07
CA GLU A 222 -31.05 -21.58 9.79
C GLU A 222 -31.59 -22.63 8.80
N ASN A 223 -30.92 -23.79 8.70
CA ASN A 223 -31.36 -24.93 7.90
C ASN A 223 -32.71 -25.52 8.34
N ASN A 224 -33.04 -25.47 9.64
CA ASN A 224 -34.33 -25.92 10.16
C ASN A 224 -35.44 -24.87 10.06
N SER A 225 -35.09 -23.59 9.92
CA SER A 225 -36.04 -22.48 9.73
C SER A 225 -36.43 -22.25 8.27
N LEU A 226 -35.61 -22.73 7.33
CA LEU A 226 -35.91 -22.80 5.90
C LEU A 226 -36.89 -23.97 5.64
N THR A 227 -38.14 -23.82 6.08
CA THR A 227 -39.24 -24.56 5.44
C THR A 227 -39.55 -23.84 4.12
N PRO A 228 -39.53 -24.53 2.97
CA PRO A 228 -39.77 -23.89 1.69
C PRO A 228 -41.25 -23.53 1.60
N SER A 229 -41.55 -22.23 1.52
CA SER A 229 -42.79 -21.73 0.92
C SER A 229 -42.65 -21.70 -0.59
#